data_AF-F2JN95-F1
#
_entry.id   AF-F2JN95-F1
#
_cell.length_a   1.000
_cell.length_b   1.000
_cell.length_c   1.000
_cell.angle_alpha   90.00
_cell.angle_beta   90.00
_cell.angle_gamma   90.00
#
_symmetry.space_group_name_H-M   'P 1'
#
loop_
_entity.id
_entity.type
_entity.pdbx_description
1 polymer ?
#
loop_
_entity_poly.entity_id
_entity_poly.type
_entity_poly.pdbx_seq_one_letter_code
_entity_poly.pdbx_strand_id
1 'polypeptide(L)' 'MARCVTRKYTTFGKEVAKKLIDLDMNNSDLAKKIGVSPMYISDILQGKRIATERKKQIAEILGLTIAI' A
#
# COMPACT_ATOMS: atom_id res chain seq x y z
N MET A 1 -2.67 -27.44 -7.39
CA MET A 1 -1.45 -26.82 -6.81
C MET A 1 -1.84 -25.53 -6.11
N ALA A 2 -2.07 -25.56 -4.78
CA ALA A 2 -2.30 -24.33 -4.02
C ALA A 2 -0.94 -23.69 -3.73
N ARG A 3 -0.58 -22.64 -4.48
CA ARG A 3 0.61 -21.85 -4.19
C ARG A 3 0.28 -21.01 -2.96
N CYS A 4 0.71 -21.45 -1.77
CA CYS A 4 0.59 -20.65 -0.56
C CYS A 4 1.59 -19.50 -0.66
N VAL A 5 1.21 -18.41 -1.32
CA VAL A 5 2.06 -17.23 -1.49
C VAL A 5 2.04 -16.49 -0.15
N THR A 6 3.09 -16.68 0.65
CA THR A 6 3.27 -15.91 1.88
C THR A 6 3.45 -14.44 1.48
N ARG A 7 2.38 -13.64 1.57
CA ARG A 7 2.43 -12.20 1.28
C ARG A 7 3.25 -11.53 2.39
N LYS A 8 4.56 -11.44 2.19
CA LYS A 8 5.45 -10.64 3.04
C LYS A 8 5.12 -9.17 2.83
N TYR A 9 4.25 -8.64 3.69
CA TYR A 9 4.01 -7.21 3.77
C TYR A 9 5.12 -6.56 4.60
N THR A 10 5.64 -5.44 4.10
CA THR A 10 6.51 -4.55 4.89
C THR A 10 5.73 -3.96 6.06
N THR A 11 6.43 -3.41 7.06
CA THR A 11 5.81 -2.64 8.16
C THR A 11 4.86 -1.57 7.62
N PHE A 12 5.33 -0.80 6.62
CA PHE A 12 4.51 0.16 5.87
C PHE A 12 3.25 -0.50 5.27
N GLY A 13 3.40 -1.67 4.64
CA GLY A 13 2.28 -2.34 4.00
C GLY A 13 1.20 -2.78 4.99
N LYS A 14 1.59 -3.13 6.22
CA LYS A 14 0.65 -3.46 7.31
C LYS A 14 -0.06 -2.21 7.82
N GLU A 15 0.64 -1.09 7.97
CA GLU A 15 0.04 0.18 8.40
C GLU A 15 -0.95 0.72 7.38
N VAL A 16 -0.62 0.66 6.09
CA VAL A 16 -1.54 1.04 5.01
C VAL A 16 -2.78 0.15 5.03
N ALA A 17 -2.61 -1.18 5.16
CA ALA A 17 -3.75 -2.10 5.24
C ALA A 17 -4.65 -1.81 6.45
N LYS A 18 -4.06 -1.48 7.61
CA LYS A 18 -4.82 -1.08 8.80
C LYS A 18 -5.65 0.17 8.54
N LYS A 19 -5.01 1.24 8.02
CA LYS A 19 -5.67 2.51 7.68
C LYS A 19 -6.77 2.34 6.64
N LEU A 20 -6.57 1.44 5.68
CA LEU A 20 -7.56 1.08 4.68
C LEU A 20 -8.78 0.42 5.29
N ILE A 21 -8.60 -0.47 6.27
CA ILE A 21 -9.71 -1.06 7.04
C ILE A 21 -10.44 0.03 7.82
N ASP A 22 -9.72 0.95 8.48
CA ASP A 22 -10.34 2.08 9.21
C ASP A 22 -11.20 2.98 8.30
N LEU A 23 -10.85 3.07 7.01
CA LEU A 23 -11.55 3.90 6.02
C LEU A 23 -12.57 3.12 5.18
N ASP A 24 -12.79 1.82 5.46
CA ASP A 24 -13.56 0.88 4.64
C ASP A 24 -13.18 0.92 3.14
N MET A 25 -11.90 1.18 2.87
CA MET A 25 -11.36 1.32 1.51
C MET A 25 -10.58 0.08 1.10
N ASN A 26 -10.74 -0.34 -0.14
CA ASN A 26 -9.96 -1.43 -0.71
C ASN A 26 -8.68 -0.91 -1.40
N ASN A 27 -7.66 -1.75 -1.56
CA ASN A 27 -6.43 -1.40 -2.28
C ASN A 27 -6.71 -0.85 -3.69
N SER A 28 -7.74 -1.38 -4.35
CA SER A 28 -8.19 -0.94 -5.68
C SER A 28 -8.77 0.48 -5.67
N ASP A 29 -9.49 0.84 -4.60
CA ASP A 29 -10.10 2.15 -4.45
C ASP A 29 -9.05 3.21 -4.14
N LEU A 30 -8.12 2.87 -3.24
CA LEU A 30 -6.93 3.69 -3.02
C LEU A 30 -6.15 3.90 -4.33
N ALA A 31 -5.94 2.84 -5.11
CA ALA A 31 -5.25 2.91 -6.38
C ALA A 31 -5.94 3.88 -7.36
N LYS A 32 -7.28 3.81 -7.46
CA LYS A 32 -8.08 4.74 -8.27
C LYS A 32 -7.95 6.18 -7.77
N LYS A 33 -7.99 6.40 -6.46
CA LYS A 33 -7.90 7.73 -5.84
C LYS A 33 -6.54 8.41 -6.08
N ILE A 34 -5.48 7.60 -6.14
CA ILE A 34 -4.11 8.06 -6.42
C ILE A 34 -3.82 8.11 -7.93
N GLY A 35 -4.62 7.42 -8.75
CA GLY A 35 -4.37 7.26 -10.18
C GLY A 35 -3.20 6.31 -10.49
N VAL A 36 -2.97 5.31 -9.63
CA VAL A 36 -1.95 4.27 -9.83
C VAL A 36 -2.59 2.91 -10.08
N SER A 37 -1.81 1.99 -10.65
CA SER A 37 -2.27 0.61 -10.81
C SER A 37 -2.30 -0.12 -9.44
N PRO A 38 -3.33 -0.95 -9.16
CA PRO A 38 -3.38 -1.77 -7.94
C PRO A 38 -2.19 -2.74 -7.80
N MET A 39 -1.61 -3.15 -8.93
CA MET A 39 -0.37 -3.94 -8.97
C MET A 39 0.80 -3.14 -8.40
N TYR A 40 0.86 -1.84 -8.71
CA TYR A 40 1.91 -0.94 -8.23
C TYR A 40 1.84 -0.75 -6.71
N ILE A 41 0.62 -0.62 -6.16
CA ILE A 41 0.41 -0.60 -4.70
C ILE A 41 0.87 -1.92 -4.09
N SER A 42 0.47 -3.05 -4.66
CA SER A 42 0.89 -4.38 -4.16
C SER A 42 2.43 -4.54 -4.14
N ASP A 43 3.13 -4.05 -5.17
CA ASP A 43 4.59 -4.03 -5.24
C ASP A 43 5.22 -3.12 -4.15
N ILE A 44 4.61 -1.96 -3.88
CA ILE A 44 5.05 -1.04 -2.82
C ILE A 44 4.85 -1.66 -1.44
N LEU A 45 3.67 -2.26 -1.19
CA LEU A 45 3.33 -2.91 0.07
C LEU A 45 4.26 -4.11 0.36
N GLN A 46 4.67 -4.83 -0.69
CA GLN A 46 5.65 -5.92 -0.61
C GLN A 46 7.10 -5.44 -0.45
N GLY A 47 7.37 -4.14 -0.60
CA GLY A 47 8.72 -3.58 -0.47
C GLY A 47 9.65 -3.94 -1.64
N LYS A 48 9.09 -4.39 -2.77
CA LYS A 48 9.85 -4.85 -3.95
C LYS A 48 10.56 -3.70 -4.67
N ARG A 49 10.10 -2.46 -4.46
CA ARG A 49 10.71 -1.22 -4.96
C ARG A 49 10.81 -0.17 -3.86
N ILE A 50 11.96 0.48 -3.78
CA ILE A 50 12.19 1.66 -2.95
C ILE A 50 11.60 2.87 -3.68
N ALA A 51 10.28 2.92 -3.81
CA ALA A 51 9.57 4.02 -4.46
C ALA A 51 9.20 5.08 -3.41
N THR A 52 10.20 5.79 -2.90
CA THR A 52 10.07 6.75 -1.80
C THR A 52 9.06 7.86 -2.14
N GLU A 53 9.07 8.35 -3.38
CA GLU A 53 8.12 9.37 -3.86
C GLU A 53 6.67 8.87 -3.85
N ARG A 54 6.45 7.63 -4.26
CA ARG A 54 5.08 7.06 -4.32
C ARG A 54 4.57 6.66 -2.94
N LYS A 55 5.44 6.17 -2.06
CA LYS A 55 5.11 5.99 -0.64
C LYS A 55 4.71 7.31 0.00
N LYS A 56 5.42 8.39 -0.32
CA LYS A 56 5.10 9.74 0.16
C LYS A 56 3.73 10.22 -0.36
N GLN A 57 3.44 10.06 -1.65
CA GLN A 57 2.12 10.37 -2.21
C GLN A 57 0.98 9.54 -1.57
N ILE A 58 1.20 8.23 -1.37
CA ILE A 58 0.25 7.36 -0.67
C ILE A 58 0.05 7.85 0.77
N ALA A 59 1.13 8.17 1.47
CA ALA A 59 1.11 8.66 2.84
C ALA A 59 0.36 10.00 2.98
N GLU A 60 0.60 10.95 2.07
CA GLU A 60 -0.11 12.23 2.01
C GLU A 60 -1.61 12.04 1.78
N ILE A 61 -2.00 11.17 0.83
CA ILE A 61 -3.42 10.95 0.48
C ILE A 61 -4.17 10.18 1.58
N LEU A 62 -3.51 9.25 2.26
CA LEU A 62 -4.09 8.52 3.40
C LEU A 62 -3.99 9.29 4.73
N GLY A 63 -3.36 10.47 4.76
CA GLY A 63 -3.07 11.17 6.02
C GLY A 63 -2.24 10.33 6.98
N LEU A 64 -1.39 9.45 6.45
CA LEU A 64 -0.42 8.66 7.20
C LEU A 64 0.83 9.52 7.40
N THR A 65 1.04 10.01 8.62
CA THR A 65 2.32 10.59 9.04
C THR A 65 3.32 9.45 9.23
N ILE A 66 3.85 8.92 8.14
CA ILE A 66 4.96 7.97 8.21
C ILE A 66 6.22 8.79 8.33
N ALA A 67 6.92 8.65 9.47
CA ALA A 67 8.30 9.09 9.60
C ALA A 67 9.13 8.25 8.60
N ILE A 68 9.47 8.87 7.47
CA ILE A 68 10.37 8.32 6.44
C ILE A 68 11.80 8.52 6.91
#